data_AF-A0A0D9QTT4-F1
#
_entry.id   AF-A0A0D9QTT4-F1
#
_cell.length_a   1.000
_cell.length_b   1.000
_cell.length_c   1.000
_cell.angle_alpha   90.00
_cell.angle_beta   90.00
_cell.angle_gamma   90.00
#
_symmetry.space_group_name_H-M   'P 1'
#
loop_
_entity.id
_entity.type
_entity.pdbx_description
1 polymer ?
#
loop_
_entity_poly.entity_id
_entity_poly.type
_entity_poly.pdbx_seq_one_letter_code
_entity_poly.pdbx_strand_id
1 'polypeptide(L)'
;MTRALIFRRGEEKGTQGTKDTSNTEDKCCCLLLILVVILAAVQSKRVEHGLRKGHLRVSDFSSGRRGPLAVVEVINRWSVPLEGKQKKGKGKNFPNFLSFLNGAIRRPPEWRLRQEGGQCGSSACGGCGCPKTAHSGDVIPKEGEKILYLVSPRGFCKGVSRAVETVEECLRMFKPPIYVKHKIVHNDFVCKKLEEKGAIFIEDVNEVPDGNILIYSAHGISPQIRELAKKKKLIEIDATCPLVNKVHVYVQMKAKEGYKIILIGYKNHVEVVGTFNEAPDCTYVVENINQIEDLPFSDKDKLFYVTQTTLSMDDCALIIKRLKEKFPNIETIPSGSICYATTNRQTALNQICKECDLTIVVGSQSSSNAKKLVYSSQLRNTPAVLMNSVEDFDFSSLRDVKKIALTSAASTPEELTQKFVDVLTKEPYGYTLRLFEPVQENVPKWKLPKNLMGLIEERRKEQDEQT
;
A
#
# COMPACT_ATOMS: atom_id res chain seq x y z
N MET A 1 -21.11 -32.40 -15.77
CA MET A 1 -21.49 -32.73 -17.16
C MET A 1 -20.81 -31.74 -18.10
N THR A 2 -19.81 -32.26 -18.78
CA THR A 2 -18.90 -31.62 -19.73
C THR A 2 -19.64 -31.24 -21.01
N ARG A 3 -19.30 -30.10 -21.64
CA ARG A 3 -19.29 -30.00 -23.11
C ARG A 3 -18.34 -28.90 -23.60
N ALA A 4 -17.25 -29.37 -24.19
CA ALA A 4 -16.25 -28.60 -24.90
C ALA A 4 -16.79 -28.13 -26.26
N LEU A 5 -16.36 -26.94 -26.70
CA LEU A 5 -16.56 -26.44 -28.05
C LEU A 5 -15.38 -26.87 -28.93
N ILE A 6 -15.66 -27.76 -29.88
CA ILE A 6 -14.76 -28.24 -30.92
C ILE A 6 -14.79 -27.24 -32.08
N PHE A 7 -13.63 -26.73 -32.49
CA PHE A 7 -13.45 -26.08 -33.80
C PHE A 7 -12.93 -27.12 -34.81
N ARG A 8 -13.56 -27.17 -35.98
CA ARG A 8 -13.21 -28.06 -37.10
C ARG A 8 -13.03 -27.25 -38.39
N ARG A 9 -12.17 -27.81 -39.26
CA ARG A 9 -11.85 -27.50 -40.68
C ARG A 9 -10.78 -26.43 -40.92
N GLY A 10 -9.86 -26.62 -41.87
CA GLY A 10 -9.75 -27.66 -42.89
C GLY A 10 -8.36 -27.68 -43.53
N GLU A 11 -8.04 -28.82 -44.13
CA GLU A 11 -6.86 -29.05 -44.97
C GLU A 11 -6.99 -28.28 -46.30
N GLU A 12 -5.89 -27.68 -46.76
CA GLU A 12 -5.64 -27.51 -48.20
C GLU A 12 -4.14 -27.60 -48.49
N LYS A 13 -3.84 -28.32 -49.59
CA LYS A 13 -2.52 -28.78 -50.04
C LYS A 13 -1.70 -27.65 -50.66
N GLY A 14 -0.38 -27.79 -50.56
CA GLY A 14 0.59 -26.76 -50.89
C GLY A 14 0.89 -26.52 -52.38
N THR A 15 1.71 -25.49 -52.59
CA THR A 15 2.60 -25.31 -53.73
C THR A 15 3.83 -24.52 -53.28
N GLN A 16 4.98 -24.89 -53.85
CA GLN A 16 6.32 -24.38 -53.57
C GLN A 16 6.50 -22.90 -53.94
N GLY A 17 7.43 -22.22 -53.24
CA GLY A 17 8.14 -21.10 -53.85
C GLY A 17 8.52 -19.94 -52.91
N THR A 18 9.83 -19.79 -52.73
CA THR A 18 10.57 -18.55 -52.41
C THR A 18 10.52 -17.98 -50.98
N LYS A 19 11.73 -17.86 -50.43
CA LYS A 19 12.12 -17.24 -49.16
C LYS A 19 11.72 -15.75 -49.14
N ASP A 20 11.08 -15.33 -48.05
CA ASP A 20 11.17 -13.95 -47.54
C ASP A 20 11.02 -13.97 -46.01
N THR A 21 12.16 -13.91 -45.32
CA THR A 21 12.25 -13.79 -43.87
C THR A 21 12.25 -12.31 -43.48
N SER A 22 11.09 -11.67 -43.47
CA SER A 22 10.89 -10.36 -42.83
C SER A 22 9.39 -10.00 -42.72
N ASN A 23 8.59 -10.73 -41.92
CA ASN A 23 7.25 -10.23 -41.57
C ASN A 23 6.50 -10.94 -40.41
N THR A 24 7.19 -11.69 -39.55
CA THR A 24 6.55 -12.42 -38.45
C THR A 24 6.50 -11.65 -37.13
N GLU A 25 7.35 -10.64 -36.93
CA GLU A 25 7.32 -9.80 -35.71
C GLU A 25 6.24 -8.70 -35.76
N ASP A 26 6.03 -8.06 -36.92
CA ASP A 26 5.04 -6.97 -37.06
C ASP A 26 3.58 -7.44 -36.97
N LYS A 27 3.27 -8.66 -37.44
CA LYS A 27 1.91 -9.22 -37.36
C LYS A 27 1.53 -9.60 -35.93
N CYS A 28 2.49 -10.09 -35.13
CA CYS A 28 2.28 -10.37 -33.71
C CYS A 28 2.11 -9.08 -32.89
N CYS A 29 2.89 -8.03 -33.17
CA CYS A 29 2.74 -6.72 -32.51
C CYS A 29 1.40 -6.04 -32.84
N CYS A 30 0.93 -6.09 -34.09
CA CYS A 30 -0.38 -5.54 -34.45
C CYS A 30 -1.54 -6.29 -33.79
N LEU A 31 -1.49 -7.63 -33.70
CA LEU A 31 -2.52 -8.41 -33.01
C LEU A 31 -2.53 -8.16 -31.50
N LEU A 32 -1.35 -8.00 -30.87
CA LEU A 32 -1.23 -7.66 -29.46
C LEU A 32 -1.77 -6.26 -29.15
N LEU A 33 -1.47 -5.26 -29.99
CA LEU A 33 -1.96 -3.89 -29.85
C LEU A 33 -3.48 -3.78 -30.07
N ILE A 34 -4.03 -4.54 -31.01
CA ILE A 34 -5.49 -4.63 -31.21
C ILE A 34 -6.16 -5.25 -29.98
N LEU A 35 -5.58 -6.30 -29.39
CA LEU A 35 -6.08 -6.91 -28.16
C LEU A 35 -6.00 -5.95 -26.97
N VAL A 36 -4.92 -5.18 -26.82
CA VAL A 36 -4.75 -4.19 -25.75
C VAL A 36 -5.74 -3.04 -25.91
N VAL A 37 -5.99 -2.56 -27.13
CA VAL A 37 -6.97 -1.48 -27.39
C VAL A 37 -8.40 -1.98 -27.20
N ILE A 38 -8.73 -3.21 -27.60
CA ILE A 38 -10.04 -3.81 -27.32
C ILE A 38 -10.22 -4.02 -25.81
N LEU A 39 -9.21 -4.52 -25.10
CA LEU A 39 -9.25 -4.69 -23.65
C LEU A 39 -9.38 -3.34 -22.92
N ALA A 40 -8.68 -2.30 -23.37
CA ALA A 40 -8.79 -0.95 -22.82
C ALA A 40 -10.16 -0.30 -23.14
N ALA A 41 -10.71 -0.54 -24.33
CA ALA A 41 -12.04 -0.06 -24.71
C ALA A 41 -13.16 -0.79 -23.95
N VAL A 42 -13.00 -2.10 -23.69
CA VAL A 42 -13.93 -2.92 -22.91
C VAL A 42 -13.90 -2.56 -21.42
N GLN A 43 -12.81 -1.98 -20.90
CA GLN A 43 -12.74 -1.48 -19.52
C GLN A 43 -13.41 -0.11 -19.29
N SER A 44 -13.88 0.56 -20.35
CA SER A 44 -14.68 1.78 -20.22
C SER A 44 -16.17 1.43 -20.05
N LYS A 45 -16.73 1.67 -18.85
CA LYS A 45 -18.17 1.46 -18.56
C LYS A 45 -19.12 2.12 -19.58
N ARG A 46 -18.68 3.18 -20.28
CA ARG A 46 -19.47 3.86 -21.32
C ARG A 46 -19.51 3.10 -22.65
N VAL A 47 -18.42 2.46 -23.04
CA VAL A 47 -18.35 1.63 -24.26
C VAL A 47 -19.17 0.36 -24.05
N GLU A 48 -19.06 -0.25 -22.88
CA GLU A 48 -19.87 -1.40 -22.48
C GLU A 48 -21.38 -1.06 -22.49
N HIS A 49 -21.76 0.11 -21.97
CA HIS A 49 -23.16 0.58 -22.00
C HIS A 49 -23.65 0.83 -23.44
N GLY A 50 -22.82 1.40 -24.31
CA GLY A 50 -23.17 1.64 -25.72
C GLY A 50 -23.35 0.36 -26.54
N LEU A 51 -22.49 -0.64 -26.32
CA LEU A 51 -22.62 -1.98 -26.92
C LEU A 51 -23.87 -2.71 -26.40
N ARG A 52 -24.14 -2.65 -25.08
CA ARG A 52 -25.34 -3.27 -24.47
C ARG A 52 -26.66 -2.67 -24.97
N LYS A 53 -26.69 -1.36 -25.24
CA LYS A 53 -27.88 -0.65 -25.74
C LYS A 53 -28.02 -0.71 -27.27
N GLY A 54 -27.08 -1.34 -27.99
CA GLY A 54 -27.11 -1.48 -29.45
C GLY A 54 -26.74 -0.20 -30.22
N HIS A 55 -26.21 0.82 -29.54
CA HIS A 55 -25.80 2.10 -30.14
C HIS A 55 -24.38 2.05 -30.74
N LEU A 56 -23.62 0.98 -30.46
CA LEU A 56 -22.31 0.70 -31.04
C LEU A 56 -22.31 -0.73 -31.60
N ARG A 57 -21.65 -0.96 -32.74
CA ARG A 57 -21.40 -2.30 -33.29
C ARG A 57 -19.91 -2.57 -33.38
N VAL A 58 -19.50 -3.82 -33.17
CA VAL A 58 -18.08 -4.23 -33.23
C VAL A 58 -17.47 -3.95 -34.61
N SER A 59 -18.29 -3.99 -35.68
CA SER A 59 -17.90 -3.61 -37.04
C SER A 59 -17.48 -2.16 -37.20
N ASP A 60 -17.90 -1.27 -36.30
CA ASP A 60 -17.52 0.15 -36.32
C ASP A 60 -16.03 0.35 -35.99
N PHE A 61 -15.36 -0.71 -35.50
CA PHE A 61 -13.95 -0.72 -35.10
C PHE A 61 -13.06 -1.58 -36.02
N SER A 62 -13.60 -2.20 -37.07
CA SER A 62 -12.84 -3.08 -37.98
C SER A 62 -12.44 -2.38 -39.29
N SER A 63 -11.14 -2.10 -39.41
CA SER A 63 -10.30 -1.92 -40.62
C SER A 63 -10.95 -1.40 -41.92
N GLY A 64 -10.83 -0.09 -42.17
CA GLY A 64 -10.75 0.50 -43.50
C GLY A 64 -9.34 1.06 -43.76
N ARG A 65 -8.89 1.14 -45.02
CA ARG A 65 -7.50 1.48 -45.45
C ARG A 65 -7.03 2.91 -45.14
N ARG A 66 -7.15 3.39 -43.91
CA ARG A 66 -6.44 4.55 -43.37
C ARG A 66 -6.08 4.21 -41.93
N GLY A 67 -4.79 4.29 -41.61
CA GLY A 67 -4.20 3.87 -40.34
C GLY A 67 -4.67 4.66 -39.09
N PRO A 68 -3.88 4.69 -38.00
CA PRO A 68 -4.31 4.94 -36.59
C PRO A 68 -5.01 6.28 -36.25
N LEU A 69 -5.29 7.14 -37.23
CA LEU A 69 -5.92 8.44 -37.04
C LEU A 69 -7.46 8.41 -37.03
N ALA A 70 -8.10 7.34 -37.50
CA ALA A 70 -9.58 7.31 -37.63
C ALA A 70 -10.33 7.07 -36.30
N VAL A 71 -9.73 6.41 -35.31
CA VAL A 71 -10.39 6.09 -34.02
C VAL A 71 -10.53 7.34 -33.13
N VAL A 72 -9.62 8.31 -33.28
CA VAL A 72 -9.64 9.57 -32.52
C VAL A 72 -10.72 10.54 -33.04
N GLU A 73 -11.08 10.47 -34.32
CA GLU A 73 -12.10 11.34 -34.94
C GLU A 73 -13.54 10.99 -34.50
N VAL A 74 -13.85 9.71 -34.28
CA VAL A 74 -15.19 9.28 -33.84
C VAL A 74 -15.45 9.68 -32.38
N ILE A 75 -14.42 9.63 -31.54
CA ILE A 75 -14.50 10.05 -30.13
C ILE A 75 -14.66 11.57 -30.02
N ASN A 76 -13.96 12.35 -30.85
CA ASN A 76 -14.03 13.81 -30.82
C ASN A 76 -15.35 14.39 -31.39
N ARG A 77 -16.07 13.66 -32.27
CA ARG A 77 -17.34 14.15 -32.86
C ARG A 77 -18.52 14.25 -31.89
N TRP A 78 -18.42 13.68 -30.69
CA TRP A 78 -19.43 13.79 -29.63
C TRP A 78 -19.09 14.85 -28.56
N SER A 79 -18.02 15.62 -28.77
CA SER A 79 -17.66 16.76 -27.91
C SER A 79 -17.93 18.06 -28.68
N VAL A 80 -18.92 18.85 -28.27
CA VAL A 80 -19.25 20.18 -28.83
C VAL A 80 -18.79 21.26 -27.82
N PRO A 81 -18.43 22.49 -28.22
CA PRO A 81 -17.05 22.92 -28.46
C PRO A 81 -16.57 23.97 -27.44
N LEU A 82 -15.24 24.10 -27.26
CA LEU A 82 -14.65 25.35 -26.77
C LEU A 82 -14.08 26.10 -27.98
N GLU A 83 -14.75 27.20 -28.34
CA GLU A 83 -14.29 28.15 -29.35
C GLU A 83 -12.98 28.81 -28.92
N GLY A 84 -12.00 28.85 -29.82
CA GLY A 84 -10.72 29.52 -29.59
C GLY A 84 -9.73 29.34 -30.75
N LYS A 85 -10.01 30.02 -31.87
CA LYS A 85 -9.18 30.26 -33.08
C LYS A 85 -7.76 29.64 -33.12
N GLN A 86 -7.57 28.63 -33.98
CA GLN A 86 -6.26 28.22 -34.50
C GLN A 86 -5.76 29.18 -35.61
N LYS A 87 -4.48 29.55 -35.56
CA LYS A 87 -3.69 29.92 -36.75
C LYS A 87 -2.75 28.76 -37.11
N LYS A 88 -2.71 28.44 -38.41
CA LYS A 88 -1.91 27.38 -39.04
C LYS A 88 -0.41 27.63 -38.95
N GLY A 89 0.38 26.58 -38.68
CA GLY A 89 1.84 26.55 -38.80
C GLY A 89 2.36 25.14 -39.06
N LYS A 90 3.26 25.00 -40.04
CA LYS A 90 3.77 23.76 -40.65
C LYS A 90 4.76 22.99 -39.73
N GLY A 91 4.90 21.70 -40.04
CA GLY A 91 5.65 20.64 -39.35
C GLY A 91 6.99 20.96 -38.67
N LYS A 92 7.27 20.19 -37.62
CA LYS A 92 8.54 19.48 -37.31
C LYS A 92 8.42 18.70 -35.98
N ASN A 93 9.00 17.50 -35.97
CA ASN A 93 9.50 16.67 -34.86
C ASN A 93 8.56 16.33 -33.67
N PHE A 94 8.33 15.02 -33.49
CA PHE A 94 7.81 14.43 -32.25
C PHE A 94 8.80 14.68 -31.08
N PRO A 95 8.37 15.23 -29.94
CA PRO A 95 9.20 15.30 -28.74
C PRO A 95 8.99 14.07 -27.84
N ASN A 96 10.08 13.67 -27.17
CA ASN A 96 10.15 12.62 -26.16
C ASN A 96 9.12 12.81 -25.03
N PHE A 97 8.65 11.68 -24.49
CA PHE A 97 7.66 11.47 -23.42
C PHE A 97 7.84 12.34 -22.15
N LEU A 98 9.00 12.96 -21.93
CA LEU A 98 9.31 13.82 -20.78
C LEU A 98 8.85 15.29 -20.92
N SER A 99 8.47 15.78 -22.10
CA SER A 99 7.98 17.16 -22.24
C SER A 99 6.50 17.36 -21.89
N PHE A 100 5.75 16.28 -21.64
CA PHE A 100 4.32 16.34 -21.28
C PHE A 100 4.10 16.75 -19.81
N LEU A 101 5.14 16.70 -18.97
CA LEU A 101 5.06 17.03 -17.54
C LEU A 101 5.32 18.51 -17.21
N ASN A 102 5.78 19.33 -18.17
CA ASN A 102 6.15 20.75 -17.92
C ASN A 102 5.12 21.77 -18.43
N GLY A 103 3.84 21.40 -18.50
CA GLY A 103 2.75 22.31 -18.85
C GLY A 103 2.29 23.18 -17.67
N ALA A 104 2.83 24.39 -17.59
CA ALA A 104 2.43 25.55 -16.77
C ALA A 104 1.09 25.47 -15.99
N ILE A 105 1.18 25.32 -14.66
CA ILE A 105 0.11 25.69 -13.73
C ILE A 105 0.35 27.14 -13.30
N ARG A 106 -0.57 28.03 -13.68
CA ARG A 106 -0.61 29.42 -13.19
C ARG A 106 -0.84 29.41 -11.68
N ARG A 107 0.03 30.10 -10.93
CA ARG A 107 -0.13 30.39 -9.50
C ARG A 107 -1.44 31.19 -9.28
N PRO A 108 -2.34 30.79 -8.38
CA PRO A 108 -3.37 31.70 -7.87
C PRO A 108 -2.79 32.69 -6.84
N PRO A 109 -3.44 33.82 -6.57
CA PRO A 109 -2.92 34.86 -5.69
C PRO A 109 -2.86 34.41 -4.22
N GLU A 110 -1.87 34.95 -3.53
CA GLU A 110 -1.55 34.79 -2.11
C GLU A 110 -2.76 34.86 -1.18
N TRP A 111 -2.97 33.81 -0.39
CA TRP A 111 -3.78 33.87 0.81
C TRP A 111 -2.87 34.36 1.94
N ARG A 112 -2.92 35.66 2.20
CA ARG A 112 -2.18 36.32 3.29
C ARG A 112 -2.82 35.90 4.62
N LEU A 113 -2.28 34.86 5.27
CA LEU A 113 -2.59 34.59 6.68
C LEU A 113 -2.05 35.75 7.51
N ARG A 114 -2.97 36.48 8.13
CA ARG A 114 -2.71 37.47 9.17
C ARG A 114 -2.12 36.72 10.37
N GLN A 115 -0.81 36.83 10.57
CA GLN A 115 -0.23 36.56 11.89
C GLN A 115 -0.58 37.76 12.77
N GLU A 116 -1.51 37.56 13.70
CA GLU A 116 -1.62 38.46 14.85
C GLU A 116 -0.44 38.16 15.77
N GLY A 117 0.61 38.96 15.62
CA GLY A 117 1.71 39.02 16.57
C GLY A 117 1.21 39.61 17.88
N GLY A 118 1.03 38.77 18.89
CA GLY A 118 0.98 39.21 20.27
C GLY A 118 2.36 39.69 20.70
N GLN A 119 2.59 41.00 20.69
CA GLN A 119 3.73 41.63 21.34
C GLN A 119 3.63 41.37 22.85
N CYS A 120 4.57 40.59 23.39
CA CYS A 120 4.83 40.59 24.82
C CYS A 120 5.54 41.91 25.15
N GLY A 121 4.80 42.83 25.76
CA GLY A 121 5.33 44.08 26.28
C GLY A 121 6.33 43.81 27.41
N SER A 122 7.46 44.50 27.32
CA SER A 122 8.49 44.55 28.35
C SER A 122 7.95 45.13 29.67
N SER A 123 7.68 44.28 30.65
CA SER A 123 7.84 44.60 32.07
C SER A 123 7.71 43.35 32.95
N ALA A 124 8.76 43.10 33.75
CA ALA A 124 8.78 42.32 34.98
C ALA A 124 8.10 40.92 34.97
N CYS A 125 8.89 39.88 34.73
CA CYS A 125 8.66 38.60 35.41
C CYS A 125 10.01 37.96 35.75
N GLY A 126 10.37 38.03 37.03
CA GLY A 126 11.48 37.30 37.61
C GLY A 126 11.09 35.86 37.93
N GLY A 127 12.08 34.97 37.86
CA GLY A 127 12.10 33.73 38.63
C GLY A 127 11.15 32.62 38.17
N CYS A 128 11.46 31.95 37.06
CA CYS A 128 11.15 30.54 36.93
C CYS A 128 12.35 29.79 36.34
N GLY A 129 12.95 28.91 37.16
CA GLY A 129 13.99 28.00 36.74
C GLY A 129 13.39 26.89 35.88
N CYS A 130 13.41 27.07 34.57
CA CYS A 130 13.20 25.97 33.63
C CYS A 130 14.55 25.30 33.32
N PRO A 131 14.66 23.96 33.42
CA PRO A 131 15.89 23.26 33.09
C PRO A 131 16.17 23.44 31.60
N LYS A 132 17.35 23.98 31.27
CA LYS A 132 17.84 24.09 29.90
C LYS A 132 18.02 22.68 29.33
N THR A 133 17.04 22.19 28.57
CA THR A 133 17.27 21.10 27.63
C THR A 133 18.28 21.61 26.61
N ALA A 134 19.42 20.94 26.53
CA ALA A 134 20.44 21.19 25.52
C ALA A 134 19.83 20.93 24.14
N HIS A 135 19.42 22.01 23.47
CA HIS A 135 19.22 21.96 22.03
C HIS A 135 20.59 21.74 21.40
N SER A 136 20.77 20.56 20.80
CA SER A 136 21.83 20.31 19.82
C SER A 136 21.82 21.45 18.82
N GLY A 137 22.95 22.16 18.70
CA GLY A 137 23.03 23.40 17.94
C GLY A 137 22.43 23.27 16.55
N ASP A 138 21.43 24.10 16.26
CA ASP A 138 20.90 24.32 14.92
C ASP A 138 22.01 24.94 14.06
N VAL A 139 22.81 24.08 13.44
CA VAL A 139 23.71 24.49 12.36
C VAL A 139 22.82 24.85 11.19
N ILE A 140 22.67 26.16 10.95
CA ILE A 140 22.00 26.69 9.77
C ILE A 140 22.70 26.06 8.54
N PRO A 141 21.97 25.35 7.66
CA PRO A 141 22.58 24.71 6.50
C PRO A 141 23.30 25.73 5.63
N LYS A 142 24.50 25.39 5.17
CA LYS A 142 25.22 26.26 4.22
C LYS A 142 24.44 26.29 2.91
N GLU A 143 24.43 27.44 2.24
CA GLU A 143 23.76 27.57 0.95
C GLU A 143 24.35 26.58 -0.07
N GLY A 144 23.50 25.70 -0.62
CA GLY A 144 23.92 24.61 -1.53
C GLY A 144 24.21 23.26 -0.86
N GLU A 145 24.08 23.13 0.47
CA GLU A 145 24.26 21.86 1.17
C GLU A 145 23.20 20.82 0.78
N LYS A 146 23.66 19.60 0.47
CA LYS A 146 22.81 18.44 0.26
C LYS A 146 22.49 17.79 1.60
N ILE A 147 21.21 17.58 1.93
CA ILE A 147 20.77 17.06 3.22
C ILE A 147 19.94 15.78 3.04
N LEU A 148 20.27 14.75 3.82
CA LEU A 148 19.47 13.54 3.96
C LEU A 148 18.79 13.57 5.33
N TYR A 149 17.48 13.82 5.34
CA TYR A 149 16.67 13.70 6.54
C TYR A 149 16.25 12.23 6.74
N LEU A 150 16.83 11.59 7.74
CA LEU A 150 16.44 10.24 8.16
C LEU A 150 15.30 10.35 9.17
N VAL A 151 14.09 10.01 8.72
CA VAL A 151 12.84 10.23 9.44
C VAL A 151 12.63 9.18 10.53
N SER A 152 12.12 9.60 11.69
CA SER A 152 11.75 8.75 12.82
C SER A 152 10.32 9.11 13.31
N PRO A 153 9.46 8.13 13.61
CA PRO A 153 9.71 6.69 13.52
C PRO A 153 9.66 6.16 12.09
N ARG A 154 10.34 5.05 11.86
CA ARG A 154 10.43 4.30 10.59
C ARG A 154 10.64 2.80 10.87
N GLY A 155 10.70 1.97 9.83
CA GLY A 155 11.07 0.56 9.96
C GLY A 155 10.07 -0.26 10.75
N PHE A 156 10.51 -1.38 11.34
CA PHE A 156 9.65 -2.34 12.04
C PHE A 156 8.73 -1.71 13.11
N CYS A 157 7.43 -2.00 13.03
CA CYS A 157 6.54 -1.79 14.17
C CYS A 157 6.53 -3.00 15.10
N LYS A 158 5.97 -2.86 16.32
CA LYS A 158 5.95 -3.97 17.28
C LYS A 158 5.18 -5.22 16.80
N GLY A 159 4.13 -5.03 15.98
CA GLY A 159 3.36 -6.15 15.44
C GLY A 159 4.19 -6.99 14.48
N VAL A 160 5.00 -6.32 13.65
CA VAL A 160 5.92 -6.97 12.70
C VAL A 160 7.06 -7.68 13.43
N SER A 161 7.74 -7.01 14.37
CA SER A 161 8.84 -7.65 15.10
C SER A 161 8.38 -8.87 15.88
N ARG A 162 7.24 -8.78 16.58
CA ARG A 162 6.62 -9.94 17.26
C ARG A 162 6.33 -11.09 16.30
N ALA A 163 5.83 -10.80 15.09
CA ALA A 163 5.46 -11.84 14.13
C ALA A 163 6.68 -12.53 13.51
N VAL A 164 7.71 -11.77 13.17
CA VAL A 164 9.00 -12.33 12.70
C VAL A 164 9.64 -13.17 13.80
N GLU A 165 9.73 -12.65 15.02
CA GLU A 165 10.28 -13.35 16.19
C GLU A 165 9.51 -14.66 16.49
N THR A 166 8.19 -14.66 16.29
CA THR A 166 7.37 -15.87 16.44
C THR A 166 7.81 -16.97 15.47
N VAL A 167 8.07 -16.64 14.20
CA VAL A 167 8.54 -17.63 13.21
C VAL A 167 9.97 -18.09 13.53
N GLU A 168 10.86 -17.16 13.85
CA GLU A 168 12.25 -17.48 14.19
C GLU A 168 12.34 -18.39 15.42
N GLU A 169 11.54 -18.15 16.44
CA GLU A 169 11.49 -18.96 17.64
C GLU A 169 10.92 -20.35 17.36
N CYS A 170 9.89 -20.46 16.51
CA CYS A 170 9.40 -21.76 16.07
C CYS A 170 10.45 -22.55 15.29
N LEU A 171 11.23 -21.91 14.41
CA LEU A 171 12.32 -22.54 13.67
C LEU A 171 13.49 -22.95 14.57
N ARG A 172 13.71 -22.23 15.68
CA ARG A 172 14.72 -22.57 16.69
C ARG A 172 14.30 -23.79 17.50
N MET A 173 13.03 -23.87 17.86
CA MET A 173 12.51 -24.95 18.69
C MET A 173 12.26 -26.20 17.85
N PHE A 174 11.44 -26.09 16.82
CA PHE A 174 10.90 -27.24 16.12
C PHE A 174 11.72 -27.52 14.86
N LYS A 175 11.84 -28.80 14.50
CA LYS A 175 12.53 -29.19 13.28
C LYS A 175 11.74 -28.64 12.08
N PRO A 176 12.39 -27.96 11.11
CA PRO A 176 11.74 -27.56 9.87
C PRO A 176 11.10 -28.76 9.13
N PRO A 177 10.03 -28.54 8.35
CA PRO A 177 9.50 -27.22 7.97
C PRO A 177 8.52 -26.62 8.99
N ILE A 178 8.48 -25.28 9.03
CA ILE A 178 7.45 -24.51 9.76
C ILE A 178 6.54 -23.82 8.77
N TYR A 179 5.25 -24.20 8.77
CA TYR A 179 4.28 -23.65 7.84
C TYR A 179 3.73 -22.32 8.34
N VAL A 180 3.61 -21.34 7.45
CA VAL A 180 3.06 -20.01 7.75
C VAL A 180 1.96 -19.70 6.74
N LYS A 181 0.76 -19.41 7.21
CA LYS A 181 -0.36 -19.02 6.36
C LYS A 181 -0.20 -17.56 5.92
N HIS A 182 -0.09 -17.36 4.60
CA HIS A 182 0.36 -16.13 3.94
C HIS A 182 1.82 -15.78 4.28
N LYS A 183 2.40 -14.80 3.57
CA LYS A 183 3.63 -14.13 4.03
C LYS A 183 3.43 -13.59 5.45
N ILE A 184 4.38 -13.85 6.36
CA ILE A 184 4.31 -13.43 7.77
C ILE A 184 4.11 -11.91 7.89
N VAL A 185 4.77 -11.16 7.00
CA VAL A 185 4.65 -9.70 6.79
C VAL A 185 4.83 -9.39 5.30
N HIS A 186 4.28 -8.29 4.81
CA HIS A 186 4.49 -7.83 3.43
C HIS A 186 5.89 -7.22 3.22
N ASN A 187 6.92 -8.07 3.25
CA ASN A 187 8.31 -7.74 2.88
C ASN A 187 9.04 -8.99 2.37
N ASP A 188 9.45 -8.97 1.10
CA ASP A 188 10.02 -10.12 0.41
C ASP A 188 11.38 -10.53 0.97
N PHE A 189 12.19 -9.57 1.40
CA PHE A 189 13.48 -9.82 2.00
C PHE A 189 13.35 -10.54 3.35
N VAL A 190 12.39 -10.15 4.19
CA VAL A 190 12.09 -10.86 5.46
C VAL A 190 11.60 -12.27 5.18
N CYS A 191 10.68 -12.45 4.24
CA CYS A 191 10.14 -13.77 3.92
C CYS A 191 11.25 -14.70 3.39
N LYS A 192 12.07 -14.22 2.45
CA LYS A 192 13.18 -15.00 1.90
C LYS A 192 14.17 -15.47 2.99
N LYS A 193 14.55 -14.58 3.93
CA LYS A 193 15.41 -14.95 5.06
C LYS A 193 14.80 -16.04 5.95
N LEU A 194 13.48 -16.07 6.10
CA LEU A 194 12.78 -17.11 6.88
C LEU A 194 12.64 -18.42 6.10
N GLU A 195 12.40 -18.36 4.78
CA GLU A 195 12.41 -19.52 3.89
C GLU A 195 13.77 -20.22 3.91
N GLU A 196 14.87 -19.46 3.83
CA GLU A 196 16.25 -19.97 3.93
C GLU A 196 16.51 -20.69 5.27
N LYS A 197 15.78 -20.33 6.33
CA LYS A 197 15.86 -20.99 7.65
C LYS A 197 14.90 -22.19 7.77
N GLY A 198 14.02 -22.44 6.80
CA GLY A 198 13.10 -23.58 6.79
C GLY A 198 11.61 -23.25 7.02
N ALA A 199 11.22 -21.97 6.94
CA ALA A 199 9.80 -21.63 6.87
C ALA A 199 9.21 -21.94 5.48
N ILE A 200 7.95 -22.34 5.42
CA ILE A 200 7.20 -22.54 4.18
C ILE A 200 5.94 -21.67 4.23
N PHE A 201 5.87 -20.65 3.37
CA PHE A 201 4.69 -19.81 3.25
C PHE A 201 3.66 -20.48 2.32
N ILE A 202 2.46 -20.70 2.84
CA ILE A 202 1.37 -21.40 2.11
C ILE A 202 0.15 -20.51 1.96
N GLU A 203 -0.66 -20.85 0.96
CA GLU A 203 -1.99 -20.27 0.77
C GLU A 203 -3.10 -21.28 1.06
N ASP A 204 -2.95 -22.57 0.76
CA ASP A 204 -3.95 -23.56 1.16
C ASP A 204 -3.49 -24.31 2.42
N VAL A 205 -4.29 -24.27 3.48
CA VAL A 205 -4.02 -25.02 4.71
C VAL A 205 -4.04 -26.54 4.47
N ASN A 206 -4.66 -27.01 3.39
CA ASN A 206 -4.59 -28.42 2.99
C ASN A 206 -3.18 -28.87 2.60
N GLU A 207 -2.28 -27.94 2.24
CA GLU A 207 -0.86 -28.22 1.97
C GLU A 207 -0.09 -28.60 3.25
N VAL A 208 -0.64 -28.31 4.43
CA VAL A 208 0.00 -28.59 5.71
C VAL A 208 -0.33 -30.02 6.16
N PRO A 209 0.68 -30.88 6.44
CA PRO A 209 0.43 -32.19 7.03
C PRO A 209 -0.25 -32.08 8.41
N ASP A 210 -1.17 -32.99 8.71
CA ASP A 210 -1.89 -33.01 9.98
C ASP A 210 -0.94 -33.13 11.18
N GLY A 211 -1.27 -32.47 12.30
CA GLY A 211 -0.41 -32.43 13.48
C GLY A 211 0.77 -31.45 13.43
N ASN A 212 1.10 -30.88 12.26
CA ASN A 212 2.21 -29.94 12.14
C ASN A 212 1.89 -28.54 12.68
N ILE A 213 2.94 -27.72 12.82
CA ILE A 213 2.84 -26.32 13.21
C ILE A 213 2.35 -25.46 12.05
N LEU A 214 1.36 -24.63 12.33
CA LEU A 214 0.87 -23.60 11.42
C LEU A 214 0.87 -22.24 12.12
N ILE A 215 1.63 -21.30 11.58
CA ILE A 215 1.67 -19.91 12.07
C ILE A 215 0.71 -19.04 11.24
N TYR A 216 -0.14 -18.25 11.90
CA TYR A 216 -0.96 -17.23 11.22
C TYR A 216 -0.19 -15.92 11.10
N SER A 217 -0.25 -15.27 9.92
CA SER A 217 0.49 -14.03 9.67
C SER A 217 0.09 -12.86 10.60
N ALA A 218 0.89 -11.81 10.63
CA ALA A 218 0.60 -10.59 11.39
C ALA A 218 -0.72 -9.90 11.00
N HIS A 219 -1.21 -10.17 9.79
CA HIS A 219 -2.38 -9.53 9.19
C HIS A 219 -3.72 -10.12 9.67
N GLY A 220 -3.70 -11.15 10.52
CA GLY A 220 -4.92 -11.85 10.91
C GLY A 220 -5.28 -12.98 9.96
N ILE A 221 -6.25 -13.79 10.38
CA ILE A 221 -6.80 -14.88 9.60
C ILE A 221 -8.30 -15.01 9.87
N SER A 222 -9.05 -15.48 8.88
CA SER A 222 -10.49 -15.72 9.00
C SER A 222 -10.81 -16.90 9.95
N PRO A 223 -11.96 -16.88 10.66
CA PRO A 223 -12.38 -17.97 11.54
C PRO A 223 -12.45 -19.35 10.87
N GLN A 224 -12.87 -19.41 9.60
CA GLN A 224 -13.01 -20.65 8.83
C GLN A 224 -11.66 -21.35 8.63
N ILE A 225 -10.57 -20.60 8.54
CA ILE A 225 -9.21 -21.14 8.45
C ILE A 225 -8.80 -21.75 9.80
N ARG A 226 -9.18 -21.13 10.92
CA ARG A 226 -8.93 -21.68 12.26
C ARG A 226 -9.69 -22.99 12.46
N GLU A 227 -10.93 -23.06 12.01
CA GLU A 227 -11.72 -24.31 12.04
C GLU A 227 -11.07 -25.42 11.22
N LEU A 228 -10.55 -25.11 10.04
CA LEU A 228 -9.84 -26.07 9.20
C LEU A 228 -8.54 -26.56 9.87
N ALA A 229 -7.75 -25.66 10.46
CA ALA A 229 -6.55 -26.01 11.19
C ALA A 229 -6.85 -26.94 12.37
N LYS A 230 -7.92 -26.67 13.13
CA LYS A 230 -8.38 -27.56 14.22
C LYS A 230 -8.78 -28.95 13.72
N LYS A 231 -9.50 -29.04 12.60
CA LYS A 231 -9.88 -30.33 12.00
C LYS A 231 -8.65 -31.17 11.63
N LYS A 232 -7.60 -30.53 11.12
CA LYS A 232 -6.30 -31.14 10.80
C LYS A 232 -5.39 -31.31 12.01
N LYS A 233 -5.88 -31.01 13.23
CA LYS A 233 -5.13 -31.09 14.50
C LYS A 233 -3.79 -30.35 14.45
N LEU A 234 -3.73 -29.24 13.70
CA LEU A 234 -2.50 -28.46 13.59
C LEU A 234 -2.20 -27.75 14.91
N ILE A 235 -0.92 -27.55 15.20
CA ILE A 235 -0.46 -26.72 16.30
C ILE A 235 -0.53 -25.26 15.83
N GLU A 236 -1.65 -24.61 16.12
CA GLU A 236 -1.93 -23.23 15.69
C GLU A 236 -1.09 -22.24 16.50
N ILE A 237 -0.25 -21.42 15.86
CA ILE A 237 0.51 -20.35 16.52
C ILE A 237 0.09 -19.00 15.92
N ASP A 238 -0.57 -18.17 16.74
CA ASP A 238 -1.20 -16.95 16.24
C ASP A 238 -0.30 -15.71 16.37
N ALA A 239 0.40 -15.39 15.28
CA ALA A 239 1.23 -14.20 15.18
C ALA A 239 0.46 -12.92 14.80
N THR A 240 -0.88 -12.98 14.71
CA THR A 240 -1.73 -11.81 14.41
C THR A 240 -1.35 -10.64 15.31
N CYS A 241 -1.19 -9.46 14.71
CA CYS A 241 -0.91 -8.25 15.45
C CYS A 241 -2.05 -7.96 16.44
N PRO A 242 -1.77 -7.68 17.73
CA PRO A 242 -2.81 -7.38 18.71
C PRO A 242 -3.76 -6.24 18.30
N LEU A 243 -3.31 -5.29 17.48
CA LEU A 243 -4.15 -4.21 16.97
C LEU A 243 -5.05 -4.63 15.80
N VAL A 244 -4.67 -5.66 15.03
CA VAL A 244 -5.58 -6.30 14.06
C VAL A 244 -6.61 -7.13 14.81
N ASN A 245 -6.17 -7.94 15.79
CA ASN A 245 -7.08 -8.73 16.62
C ASN A 245 -8.09 -7.84 17.38
N LYS A 246 -7.70 -6.64 17.82
CA LYS A 246 -8.63 -5.64 18.37
C LYS A 246 -9.77 -5.37 17.39
N VAL A 247 -9.50 -5.16 16.11
CA VAL A 247 -10.53 -4.92 15.09
C VAL A 247 -11.43 -6.14 14.95
N HIS A 248 -10.86 -7.34 14.85
CA HIS A 248 -11.62 -8.59 14.79
C HIS A 248 -12.59 -8.72 15.98
N VAL A 249 -12.10 -8.49 17.21
CA VAL A 249 -12.92 -8.56 18.43
C VAL A 249 -14.07 -7.55 18.40
N TYR A 250 -13.83 -6.30 17.98
CA TYR A 250 -14.90 -5.31 17.86
C TYR A 250 -15.93 -5.68 16.81
N VAL A 251 -15.50 -6.24 15.66
CA VAL A 251 -16.40 -6.73 14.61
C VAL A 251 -17.30 -7.84 15.16
N GLN A 252 -16.73 -8.86 15.79
CA GLN A 252 -17.50 -9.94 16.40
C GLN A 252 -18.47 -9.44 17.48
N MET A 253 -18.00 -8.56 18.37
CA MET A 253 -18.80 -8.01 19.47
C MET A 253 -19.98 -7.21 18.94
N LYS A 254 -19.75 -6.28 17.99
CA LYS A 254 -20.80 -5.44 17.43
C LYS A 254 -21.78 -6.21 16.56
N ALA A 255 -21.31 -7.24 15.84
CA ALA A 255 -22.20 -8.15 15.13
C ALA A 255 -23.19 -8.85 16.08
N LYS A 256 -22.70 -9.35 17.24
CA LYS A 256 -23.55 -9.98 18.27
C LYS A 256 -24.54 -9.00 18.92
N GLU A 257 -24.19 -7.71 18.98
CA GLU A 257 -25.07 -6.63 19.43
C GLU A 257 -26.09 -6.16 18.35
N GLY A 258 -26.13 -6.84 17.20
CA GLY A 258 -27.06 -6.56 16.10
C GLY A 258 -26.65 -5.40 15.20
N TYR A 259 -25.39 -4.94 15.25
CA TYR A 259 -24.92 -3.89 14.34
C TYR A 259 -24.66 -4.44 12.92
N LYS A 260 -24.89 -3.58 11.92
CA LYS A 260 -24.26 -3.72 10.60
C LYS A 260 -22.91 -3.03 10.61
N ILE A 261 -21.93 -3.67 9.99
CA ILE A 261 -20.52 -3.29 10.10
C ILE A 261 -20.06 -2.74 8.76
N ILE A 262 -19.49 -1.55 8.76
CA ILE A 262 -18.88 -0.95 7.57
C ILE A 262 -17.36 -1.04 7.74
N LEU A 263 -16.71 -1.88 6.94
CA LEU A 263 -15.27 -2.07 6.96
C LEU A 263 -14.63 -1.22 5.87
N ILE A 264 -13.95 -0.16 6.28
CA ILE A 264 -13.19 0.71 5.37
C ILE A 264 -11.84 0.05 5.10
N GLY A 265 -11.56 -0.35 3.86
CA GLY A 265 -10.31 -1.00 3.51
C GLY A 265 -10.33 -1.65 2.13
N TYR A 266 -9.17 -2.05 1.63
CA TYR A 266 -9.04 -2.67 0.30
C TYR A 266 -9.55 -4.11 0.31
N LYS A 267 -10.59 -4.40 -0.46
CA LYS A 267 -11.35 -5.66 -0.45
C LYS A 267 -10.49 -6.90 -0.59
N ASN A 268 -9.43 -6.83 -1.39
CA ASN A 268 -8.55 -7.96 -1.68
C ASN A 268 -7.33 -8.05 -0.74
N HIS A 269 -7.20 -7.16 0.24
CA HIS A 269 -6.10 -7.20 1.21
C HIS A 269 -6.38 -8.26 2.27
N VAL A 270 -5.39 -9.10 2.60
CA VAL A 270 -5.54 -10.24 3.53
C VAL A 270 -6.10 -9.84 4.90
N GLU A 271 -5.68 -8.69 5.44
CA GLU A 271 -6.24 -8.12 6.68
C GLU A 271 -7.74 -7.81 6.61
N VAL A 272 -8.19 -7.29 5.46
CA VAL A 272 -9.61 -6.95 5.23
C VAL A 272 -10.42 -8.22 5.04
N VAL A 273 -9.89 -9.22 4.32
CA VAL A 273 -10.52 -10.54 4.18
C VAL A 273 -10.64 -11.23 5.54
N GLY A 274 -9.58 -11.19 6.34
CA GLY A 274 -9.57 -11.70 7.72
C GLY A 274 -10.67 -11.06 8.57
N THR A 275 -10.70 -9.72 8.61
CA THR A 275 -11.66 -8.93 9.38
C THR A 275 -13.10 -9.12 8.89
N PHE A 276 -13.33 -9.12 7.58
CA PHE A 276 -14.65 -9.30 6.98
C PHE A 276 -15.28 -10.64 7.39
N ASN A 277 -14.49 -11.71 7.35
CA ASN A 277 -14.95 -13.06 7.64
C ASN A 277 -15.21 -13.33 9.13
N GLU A 278 -14.94 -12.37 10.03
CA GLU A 278 -15.38 -12.44 11.42
C GLU A 278 -16.90 -12.27 11.58
N ALA A 279 -17.54 -11.55 10.65
CA ALA A 279 -18.99 -11.36 10.62
C ALA A 279 -19.50 -11.10 9.18
N PRO A 280 -19.35 -12.07 8.25
CA PRO A 280 -19.56 -11.85 6.82
C PRO A 280 -21.01 -11.49 6.47
N ASP A 281 -21.99 -11.98 7.23
CA ASP A 281 -23.42 -11.77 6.97
C ASP A 281 -23.90 -10.34 7.29
N CYS A 282 -23.11 -9.56 8.04
CA CYS A 282 -23.45 -8.19 8.40
C CYS A 282 -22.33 -7.18 8.15
N THR A 283 -21.25 -7.57 7.46
CA THR A 283 -20.12 -6.69 7.15
C THR A 283 -20.15 -6.24 5.69
N TYR A 284 -19.84 -4.97 5.44
CA TYR A 284 -19.88 -4.33 4.13
C TYR A 284 -18.57 -3.57 3.92
N VAL A 285 -17.84 -3.91 2.85
CA VAL A 285 -16.53 -3.30 2.58
C VAL A 285 -16.69 -2.05 1.72
N VAL A 286 -16.05 -0.96 2.13
CA VAL A 286 -15.94 0.28 1.34
C VAL A 286 -14.47 0.69 1.18
N GLU A 287 -14.10 1.09 -0.03
CA GLU A 287 -12.74 1.52 -0.41
C GLU A 287 -12.68 3.02 -0.71
N ASN A 288 -13.82 3.62 -1.06
CA ASN A 288 -13.91 5.01 -1.47
C ASN A 288 -15.29 5.62 -1.18
N ILE A 289 -15.37 6.95 -1.33
CA ILE A 289 -16.55 7.76 -1.04
C ILE A 289 -17.76 7.34 -1.88
N ASN A 290 -17.57 6.96 -3.15
CA ASN A 290 -18.68 6.65 -4.05
C ASN A 290 -19.48 5.42 -3.60
N GLN A 291 -18.83 4.47 -2.92
CA GLN A 291 -19.48 3.26 -2.41
C GLN A 291 -20.35 3.51 -1.18
N ILE A 292 -20.22 4.68 -0.53
CA ILE A 292 -21.04 5.03 0.64
C ILE A 292 -22.49 5.27 0.21
N GLU A 293 -22.72 5.82 -0.98
CA GLU A 293 -24.07 6.12 -1.50
C GLU A 293 -24.90 4.86 -1.70
N ASP A 294 -24.26 3.77 -2.12
CA ASP A 294 -24.91 2.50 -2.43
C ASP A 294 -25.21 1.65 -1.19
N LEU A 295 -24.78 2.08 0.00
CA LEU A 295 -25.04 1.35 1.25
C LEU A 295 -26.55 1.34 1.57
N PRO A 296 -27.17 0.14 1.73
CA PRO A 296 -28.62 -0.02 1.78
C PRO A 296 -29.21 0.13 3.19
N PHE A 297 -28.61 0.99 4.02
CA PHE A 297 -29.03 1.18 5.41
C PHE A 297 -29.94 2.39 5.58
N SER A 298 -30.81 2.29 6.57
CA SER A 298 -31.70 3.34 7.05
C SER A 298 -31.17 3.97 8.34
N ASP A 299 -31.74 5.10 8.75
CA ASP A 299 -31.39 5.77 10.02
C ASP A 299 -31.76 4.96 11.28
N LYS A 300 -32.53 3.88 11.13
CA LYS A 300 -32.91 2.96 12.21
C LYS A 300 -31.88 1.86 12.45
N ASP A 301 -30.99 1.63 11.49
CA ASP A 301 -29.99 0.58 11.59
C ASP A 301 -28.89 0.98 12.59
N LYS A 302 -28.50 0.02 13.43
CA LYS A 302 -27.34 0.18 14.30
C LYS A 302 -26.09 -0.01 13.44
N LEU A 303 -25.34 1.05 13.18
CA LEU A 303 -24.16 1.02 12.30
C LEU A 303 -22.87 1.20 13.10
N PHE A 304 -21.87 0.38 12.80
CA PHE A 304 -20.54 0.47 13.38
C PHE A 304 -19.50 0.42 12.27
N TYR A 305 -18.60 1.40 12.17
CA TYR A 305 -17.50 1.32 11.22
C TYR A 305 -16.18 0.93 11.88
N VAL A 306 -15.40 0.17 11.14
CA VAL A 306 -14.00 -0.15 11.42
C VAL A 306 -13.15 0.12 10.19
N THR A 307 -11.84 0.21 10.37
CA THR A 307 -10.90 0.47 9.29
C THR A 307 -9.81 -0.59 9.25
N GLN A 308 -9.24 -0.82 8.07
CA GLN A 308 -7.96 -1.47 7.93
C GLN A 308 -6.87 -0.63 8.64
N THR A 309 -5.95 -1.28 9.35
CA THR A 309 -4.98 -0.64 10.25
C THR A 309 -3.89 0.19 9.54
N THR A 310 -3.77 0.05 8.23
CA THR A 310 -2.66 0.56 7.40
C THR A 310 -3.08 1.58 6.33
N LEU A 311 -4.28 2.15 6.44
CA LEU A 311 -4.79 3.14 5.47
C LEU A 311 -4.07 4.49 5.54
N SER A 312 -4.26 5.29 4.49
CA SER A 312 -3.93 6.72 4.48
C SER A 312 -4.83 7.43 5.49
N MET A 313 -4.25 8.21 6.41
CA MET A 313 -5.04 9.03 7.32
C MET A 313 -5.87 10.06 6.56
N ASP A 314 -5.31 10.62 5.48
CA ASP A 314 -5.97 11.64 4.66
C ASP A 314 -7.23 11.05 3.96
N ASP A 315 -7.10 9.92 3.27
CA ASP A 315 -8.23 9.28 2.57
C ASP A 315 -9.27 8.75 3.57
N CYS A 316 -8.82 8.16 4.68
CA CYS A 316 -9.72 7.61 5.68
C CYS A 316 -10.54 8.71 6.35
N ALA A 317 -9.96 9.89 6.60
CA ALA A 317 -10.70 11.03 7.13
C ALA A 317 -11.81 11.48 6.17
N LEU A 318 -11.57 11.47 4.85
CA LEU A 318 -12.58 11.82 3.84
C LEU A 318 -13.73 10.80 3.80
N ILE A 319 -13.41 9.49 3.82
CA ILE A 319 -14.42 8.43 3.84
C ILE A 319 -15.26 8.49 5.13
N ILE A 320 -14.61 8.65 6.29
CA ILE A 320 -15.30 8.76 7.58
C ILE A 320 -16.19 10.00 7.63
N LYS A 321 -15.73 11.14 7.11
CA LYS A 321 -16.54 12.36 7.04
C LYS A 321 -17.83 12.10 6.25
N ARG A 322 -17.72 11.55 5.04
CA ARG A 322 -18.90 11.22 4.21
C ARG A 322 -19.81 10.20 4.90
N LEU A 323 -19.25 9.18 5.55
CA LEU A 323 -20.02 8.18 6.30
C LEU A 323 -20.84 8.83 7.42
N LYS A 324 -20.24 9.73 8.21
CA LYS A 324 -20.94 10.44 9.29
C LYS A 324 -21.99 11.43 8.77
N GLU A 325 -21.76 12.04 7.61
CA GLU A 325 -22.78 12.86 6.94
C GLU A 325 -23.98 12.04 6.49
N LYS A 326 -23.77 10.81 5.97
CA LYS A 326 -24.86 9.91 5.56
C LYS A 326 -25.54 9.23 6.75
N PHE A 327 -24.76 8.84 7.76
CA PHE A 327 -25.20 8.07 8.93
C PHE A 327 -24.73 8.76 10.23
N PRO A 328 -25.44 9.78 10.71
CA PRO A 328 -24.99 10.60 11.86
C PRO A 328 -24.77 9.82 13.16
N ASN A 329 -25.52 8.72 13.35
CA ASN A 329 -25.46 7.89 14.56
C ASN A 329 -24.44 6.73 14.45
N ILE A 330 -23.62 6.69 13.40
CA ILE A 330 -22.65 5.61 13.21
C ILE A 330 -21.58 5.63 14.31
N GLU A 331 -21.36 4.47 14.92
CA GLU A 331 -20.37 4.28 15.98
C GLU A 331 -19.04 3.76 15.42
N THR A 332 -17.98 3.86 16.22
CA THR A 332 -16.69 3.23 15.93
C THR A 332 -15.93 2.92 17.21
N ILE A 333 -14.76 2.32 17.07
CA ILE A 333 -13.80 2.12 18.15
C ILE A 333 -13.33 3.49 18.65
N PRO A 334 -13.46 3.83 19.95
CA PRO A 334 -13.12 5.17 20.45
C PRO A 334 -11.68 5.61 20.15
N SER A 335 -10.72 4.67 20.19
CA SER A 335 -9.31 4.91 19.87
C SER A 335 -8.98 4.74 18.38
N GLY A 336 -9.98 4.51 17.52
CA GLY A 336 -9.79 4.21 16.10
C GLY A 336 -9.23 2.81 15.81
N SER A 337 -9.13 2.49 14.52
CA SER A 337 -8.56 1.23 14.02
C SER A 337 -7.24 1.41 13.24
N ILE A 338 -6.97 2.56 12.61
CA ILE A 338 -5.62 2.86 12.11
C ILE A 338 -4.63 2.80 13.28
N CYS A 339 -3.59 1.98 13.15
CA CYS A 339 -2.69 1.71 14.26
C CYS A 339 -1.68 2.84 14.49
N TYR A 340 -1.12 2.92 15.71
CA TYR A 340 -0.13 3.93 16.08
C TYR A 340 1.04 4.00 15.10
N ALA A 341 1.53 2.85 14.62
CA ALA A 341 2.69 2.78 13.75
C ALA A 341 2.45 3.43 12.39
N THR A 342 1.24 3.24 11.83
CA THR A 342 0.79 3.88 10.59
C THR A 342 0.65 5.39 10.81
N THR A 343 -0.05 5.79 11.88
CA THR A 343 -0.26 7.20 12.25
C THR A 343 1.06 7.93 12.43
N ASN A 344 1.99 7.36 13.19
CA ASN A 344 3.25 8.01 13.54
C ASN A 344 4.17 8.16 12.32
N ARG A 345 4.30 7.12 11.48
CA ARG A 345 5.15 7.18 10.26
C ARG A 345 4.61 8.20 9.25
N GLN A 346 3.30 8.21 9.01
CA GLN A 346 2.70 9.22 8.13
C GLN A 346 2.86 10.62 8.74
N THR A 347 2.61 10.79 10.04
CA THR A 347 2.75 12.08 10.72
C THR A 347 4.18 12.61 10.65
N ALA A 348 5.19 11.77 10.93
CA ALA A 348 6.59 12.17 10.87
C ALA A 348 7.01 12.55 9.44
N LEU A 349 6.67 11.73 8.44
CA LEU A 349 6.96 12.04 7.04
C LEU A 349 6.28 13.35 6.59
N ASN A 350 5.02 13.53 6.97
CA ASN A 350 4.21 14.69 6.57
C ASN A 350 4.78 16.03 7.06
N GLN A 351 5.54 16.03 8.16
CA GLN A 351 6.15 17.24 8.71
C GLN A 351 7.38 17.69 7.92
N ILE A 352 8.19 16.76 7.39
CA ILE A 352 9.46 17.10 6.71
C ILE A 352 9.42 17.03 5.19
N CYS A 353 8.50 16.25 4.60
CA CYS A 353 8.52 16.03 3.15
C CYS A 353 8.38 17.32 2.34
N LYS A 354 7.65 18.34 2.83
CA LYS A 354 7.49 19.64 2.17
C LYS A 354 8.77 20.47 2.11
N GLU A 355 9.75 20.15 2.94
CA GLU A 355 11.07 20.78 2.94
C GLU A 355 12.08 20.03 2.07
N CYS A 356 11.66 18.91 1.48
CA CYS A 356 12.50 18.03 0.68
C CYS A 356 12.11 18.08 -0.81
N ASP A 357 13.07 17.82 -1.68
CA ASP A 357 12.86 17.73 -3.13
C ASP A 357 12.40 16.31 -3.54
N LEU A 358 12.76 15.30 -2.73
CA LEU A 358 12.42 13.90 -2.96
C LEU A 358 12.16 13.18 -1.64
N THR A 359 11.15 12.32 -1.62
CA THR A 359 10.94 11.32 -0.58
C THR A 359 11.33 9.94 -1.10
N ILE A 360 12.17 9.22 -0.36
CA ILE A 360 12.47 7.81 -0.59
C ILE A 360 11.83 7.00 0.54
N VAL A 361 10.91 6.11 0.17
CA VAL A 361 10.31 5.15 1.11
C VAL A 361 10.89 3.76 0.83
N VAL A 362 11.55 3.19 1.83
CA VAL A 362 12.07 1.81 1.73
C VAL A 362 10.98 0.81 2.15
N GLY A 363 10.59 -0.10 1.26
CA GLY A 363 9.62 -1.16 1.52
C GLY A 363 9.07 -1.86 0.27
N SER A 364 8.33 -2.95 0.48
CA SER A 364 7.76 -3.79 -0.61
C SER A 364 6.56 -3.16 -1.30
N GLN A 365 6.44 -3.35 -2.62
CA GLN A 365 5.25 -2.99 -3.43
C GLN A 365 3.96 -3.66 -2.94
N SER A 366 4.08 -4.84 -2.31
CA SER A 366 2.97 -5.55 -1.68
C SER A 366 2.46 -4.87 -0.40
N SER A 367 3.25 -4.00 0.22
CA SER A 367 2.94 -3.39 1.51
C SER A 367 1.98 -2.19 1.38
N SER A 368 0.77 -2.32 1.96
CA SER A 368 -0.21 -1.23 2.00
C SER A 368 0.38 0.03 2.66
N ASN A 369 0.96 -0.10 3.86
CA ASN A 369 1.48 1.05 4.59
C ASN A 369 2.66 1.75 3.87
N ALA A 370 3.50 1.01 3.16
CA ALA A 370 4.60 1.58 2.37
C ALA A 370 4.05 2.48 1.24
N LYS A 371 3.07 1.98 0.49
CA LYS A 371 2.39 2.74 -0.57
C LYS A 371 1.68 3.97 -0.01
N LYS A 372 1.16 3.90 1.22
CA LYS A 372 0.53 5.06 1.86
C LYS A 372 1.52 6.14 2.26
N LEU A 373 2.75 5.81 2.66
CA LEU A 373 3.80 6.81 2.89
C LEU A 373 4.18 7.56 1.61
N VAL A 374 4.34 6.83 0.50
CA VAL A 374 4.61 7.41 -0.83
C VAL A 374 3.49 8.38 -1.22
N TYR A 375 2.25 7.89 -1.12
CA TYR A 375 1.06 8.69 -1.41
C TYR A 375 0.93 9.93 -0.51
N SER A 376 1.23 9.80 0.79
CA SER A 376 1.19 10.93 1.73
C SER A 376 2.17 12.05 1.37
N SER A 377 3.36 11.71 0.88
CA SER A 377 4.33 12.69 0.34
C SER A 377 3.83 13.32 -0.96
N GLN A 378 3.31 12.52 -1.89
CA GLN A 378 2.79 13.00 -3.17
C GLN A 378 1.62 13.97 -3.00
N LEU A 379 0.69 13.68 -2.06
CA LEU A 379 -0.40 14.59 -1.69
C LEU A 379 0.09 15.96 -1.16
N ARG A 380 1.34 16.03 -0.72
CA ARG A 380 1.98 17.25 -0.19
C ARG A 380 2.89 17.91 -1.23
N ASN A 381 2.75 17.52 -2.51
CA ASN A 381 3.50 18.00 -3.65
C ASN A 381 5.01 17.71 -3.63
N THR A 382 5.43 16.71 -2.85
CA THR A 382 6.83 16.23 -2.85
C THR A 382 6.90 14.90 -3.60
N PRO A 383 7.67 14.82 -4.72
CA PRO A 383 7.91 13.57 -5.44
C PRO A 383 8.35 12.45 -4.48
N ALA A 384 7.82 11.25 -4.68
CA ALA A 384 8.13 10.13 -3.81
C ALA A 384 8.25 8.82 -4.59
N VAL A 385 9.18 7.98 -4.16
CA VAL A 385 9.47 6.68 -4.75
C VAL A 385 9.45 5.58 -3.69
N LEU A 386 8.97 4.40 -4.09
CA LEU A 386 8.96 3.20 -3.26
C LEU A 386 10.04 2.25 -3.75
N MET A 387 10.99 1.93 -2.87
CA MET A 387 12.14 1.10 -3.21
C MET A 387 12.25 -0.10 -2.28
N ASN A 388 12.38 -1.29 -2.84
CA ASN A 388 12.62 -2.50 -2.05
C ASN A 388 14.03 -2.48 -1.45
N SER A 389 15.00 -2.07 -2.26
CA SER A 389 16.42 -2.10 -1.95
C SER A 389 17.15 -0.90 -2.56
N VAL A 390 18.37 -0.63 -2.11
CA VAL A 390 19.19 0.47 -2.64
C VAL A 390 19.68 0.17 -4.05
N GLU A 391 19.80 -1.12 -4.37
CA GLU A 391 20.23 -1.65 -5.64
C GLU A 391 19.18 -1.38 -6.75
N ASP A 392 17.90 -1.20 -6.40
CA ASP A 392 16.82 -0.88 -7.32
C ASP A 392 16.68 0.63 -7.62
N PHE A 393 17.47 1.47 -6.95
CA PHE A 393 17.30 2.93 -7.02
C PHE A 393 18.05 3.54 -8.21
N ASP A 394 17.34 4.29 -9.05
CA ASP A 394 17.96 5.07 -10.13
C ASP A 394 18.60 6.35 -9.58
N PHE A 395 19.90 6.27 -9.29
CA PHE A 395 20.69 7.39 -8.78
C PHE A 395 20.82 8.56 -9.75
N SER A 396 20.55 8.38 -11.05
CA SER A 396 20.56 9.49 -12.01
C SER A 396 19.47 10.54 -11.70
N SER A 397 18.41 10.12 -10.99
CA SER A 397 17.34 10.99 -10.51
C SER A 397 17.77 12.02 -9.46
N LEU A 398 18.97 11.89 -8.88
CA LEU A 398 19.46 12.77 -7.80
C LEU A 398 20.17 14.05 -8.28
N ARG A 399 20.31 14.27 -9.60
CA ARG A 399 21.14 15.37 -10.15
C ARG A 399 20.87 16.74 -9.54
N ASP A 400 19.59 17.08 -9.36
CA ASP A 400 19.14 18.39 -8.86
C ASP A 400 18.43 18.30 -7.50
N VAL A 401 18.54 17.14 -6.82
CA VAL A 401 17.91 16.88 -5.52
C VAL A 401 18.86 17.34 -4.41
N LYS A 402 18.49 18.39 -3.67
CA LYS A 402 19.30 18.90 -2.55
C LYS A 402 18.87 18.29 -1.23
N LYS A 403 17.57 18.05 -1.03
CA LYS A 403 17.04 17.56 0.24
C LYS A 403 16.21 16.30 0.03
N ILE A 404 16.56 15.23 0.75
CA ILE A 404 15.87 13.94 0.68
C ILE A 404 15.22 13.64 2.03
N ALA A 405 13.94 13.30 2.02
CA ALA A 405 13.28 12.63 3.15
C ALA A 405 13.39 11.11 2.96
N LEU A 406 14.21 10.44 3.78
CA LEU A 406 14.36 9.00 3.77
C LEU A 406 13.58 8.39 4.95
N THR A 407 12.65 7.50 4.64
CA THR A 407 11.88 6.76 5.64
C THR A 407 11.68 5.31 5.19
N SER A 408 11.06 4.49 6.03
CA SER A 408 10.78 3.09 5.71
C SER A 408 9.48 2.59 6.32
N ALA A 409 8.87 1.65 5.61
CA ALA A 409 7.60 1.05 5.96
C ALA A 409 7.67 0.19 7.24
N ALA A 410 6.51 -0.06 7.84
CA ALA A 410 6.38 -0.84 9.08
C ALA A 410 6.89 -2.30 8.97
N SER A 411 7.04 -2.82 7.75
CA SER A 411 7.53 -4.16 7.45
C SER A 411 8.97 -4.20 6.95
N THR A 412 9.67 -3.06 6.93
CA THR A 412 11.02 -2.95 6.37
C THR A 412 12.08 -3.09 7.47
N PRO A 413 13.01 -4.06 7.35
CA PRO A 413 14.16 -4.16 8.25
C PRO A 413 15.04 -2.92 8.20
N GLU A 414 15.59 -2.52 9.35
CA GLU A 414 16.43 -1.30 9.44
C GLU A 414 17.68 -1.41 8.54
N GLU A 415 18.23 -2.61 8.34
CA GLU A 415 19.40 -2.84 7.49
C GLU A 415 19.20 -2.36 6.04
N LEU A 416 17.98 -2.47 5.50
CA LEU A 416 17.67 -1.98 4.15
C LEU A 416 17.68 -0.44 4.09
N THR A 417 17.25 0.22 5.18
CA THR A 417 17.27 1.68 5.25
C THR A 417 18.69 2.19 5.46
N GLN A 418 19.49 1.51 6.29
CA GLN A 418 20.89 1.88 6.53
C GLN A 418 21.74 1.78 5.28
N LYS A 419 21.48 0.81 4.39
CA LYS A 419 22.13 0.78 3.06
C LYS A 419 21.90 2.06 2.25
N PHE A 420 20.69 2.62 2.26
CA PHE A 420 20.42 3.92 1.62
C PHE A 420 21.19 5.05 2.29
N VAL A 421 21.22 5.09 3.62
CA VAL A 421 22.00 6.08 4.38
C VAL A 421 23.49 5.98 4.00
N ASP A 422 24.04 4.78 4.02
CA ASP A 422 25.44 4.53 3.70
C ASP A 422 25.82 4.99 2.29
N VAL A 423 24.98 4.70 1.29
CA VAL A 423 25.26 5.09 -0.09
C VAL A 423 25.09 6.60 -0.28
N LEU A 424 23.99 7.19 0.20
CA LEU A 424 23.67 8.61 -0.04
C LEU A 424 24.60 9.56 0.72
N THR A 425 25.15 9.16 1.86
CA THR A 425 26.04 10.02 2.66
C THR A 425 27.50 9.99 2.19
N LYS A 426 27.88 9.01 1.37
CA LYS A 426 29.25 8.86 0.84
C LYS A 426 29.40 9.50 -0.54
N GLU A 427 30.65 9.71 -0.95
CA GLU A 427 30.97 10.10 -2.33
C GLU A 427 30.43 9.04 -3.32
N PRO A 428 29.88 9.45 -4.48
CA PRO A 428 29.85 10.82 -5.04
C PRO A 428 28.64 11.68 -4.63
N TYR A 429 27.77 11.19 -3.73
CA TYR A 429 26.50 11.87 -3.41
C TYR A 429 26.64 12.90 -2.30
N GLY A 430 27.33 12.52 -1.22
CA GLY A 430 27.77 13.42 -0.14
C GLY A 430 26.65 14.17 0.59
N TYR A 431 25.47 13.56 0.78
CA TYR A 431 24.41 14.19 1.57
C TYR A 431 24.78 14.22 3.06
N THR A 432 24.67 15.38 3.71
CA THR A 432 24.79 15.51 5.16
C THR A 432 23.61 14.82 5.84
N LEU A 433 23.88 13.81 6.66
CA LEU A 433 22.84 13.11 7.43
C LEU A 433 22.29 14.00 8.54
N ARG A 434 20.97 14.11 8.62
CA ARG A 434 20.22 14.74 9.72
C ARG A 434 19.13 13.79 10.20
N LEU A 435 19.09 13.52 11.50
CA LEU A 435 17.97 12.80 12.09
C LEU A 435 16.78 13.74 12.24
N PHE A 436 15.59 13.28 11.86
CA PHE A 436 14.34 14.04 12.01
C PHE A 436 13.34 13.23 12.82
N GLU A 437 13.14 13.59 14.09
CA GLU A 437 12.41 12.78 15.07
C GLU A 437 11.24 13.55 15.74
N PRO A 438 10.25 14.02 14.96
CA PRO A 438 9.17 14.87 15.49
C PRO A 438 8.16 14.13 16.37
N VAL A 439 8.13 12.80 16.30
CA VAL A 439 7.12 11.96 16.96
C VAL A 439 7.81 10.92 17.83
N GLN A 440 7.51 10.96 19.13
CA GLN A 440 7.95 9.91 20.05
C GLN A 440 7.06 8.68 19.90
N GLU A 441 7.65 7.53 19.53
CA GLU A 441 6.92 6.27 19.39
C GLU A 441 6.95 5.47 20.71
N ASN A 442 5.80 5.40 21.41
CA ASN A 442 5.64 4.55 22.59
C ASN A 442 5.40 3.09 22.15
N VAL A 443 6.48 2.35 21.95
CA VAL A 443 6.44 0.96 21.46
C VAL A 443 5.79 0.03 22.51
N PRO A 444 4.71 -0.68 22.16
CA PRO A 444 4.07 -1.62 23.08
C PRO A 444 5.00 -2.76 23.50
N LYS A 445 4.86 -3.24 24.75
CA LYS A 445 5.61 -4.39 25.28
C LYS A 445 4.89 -5.71 25.03
N TRP A 446 4.50 -5.98 23.78
CA TRP A 446 3.85 -7.25 23.43
C TRP A 446 4.86 -8.40 23.45
N LYS A 447 4.46 -9.49 24.13
CA LYS A 447 5.20 -10.76 24.16
C LYS A 447 4.79 -11.65 22.99
N LEU A 448 5.54 -12.74 22.79
CA LEU A 448 5.19 -13.83 21.88
C LEU A 448 3.79 -14.41 22.17
N PRO A 449 3.19 -15.15 21.22
CA PRO A 449 1.94 -15.87 21.45
C PRO A 449 2.00 -16.71 22.73
N LYS A 450 0.95 -16.65 23.56
CA LYS A 450 0.93 -17.32 24.88
C LYS A 450 1.18 -18.83 24.79
N ASN A 451 0.59 -19.47 23.79
CA ASN A 451 0.77 -20.89 23.54
C ASN A 451 2.20 -21.24 23.11
N LEU A 452 2.86 -20.42 22.28
CA LEU A 452 4.28 -20.59 21.98
C LEU A 452 5.14 -20.43 23.25
N MET A 453 4.85 -19.43 24.10
CA MET A 453 5.56 -19.27 25.38
C MET A 453 5.38 -20.49 26.31
N GLY A 454 4.19 -21.10 26.33
CA GLY A 454 3.95 -22.34 27.07
C GLY A 454 4.82 -23.49 26.55
N LEU A 455 4.87 -23.68 25.23
CA LEU A 455 5.72 -24.70 24.59
C LEU A 455 7.22 -24.46 24.86
N ILE A 456 7.66 -23.20 24.92
CA ILE A 456 9.05 -22.83 25.29
C ILE A 456 9.35 -23.27 26.72
N GLU A 457 8.43 -23.00 27.65
CA GLU A 457 8.60 -23.32 29.06
C GLU A 457 8.61 -24.83 29.32
N GLU A 458 7.69 -25.58 28.69
CA GLU A 458 7.63 -27.05 28.78
C GLU A 458 8.94 -27.68 28.31
N ARG A 459 9.44 -27.27 27.15
CA ARG A 459 10.70 -27.80 26.62
C ARG A 459 11.91 -27.45 27.48
N ARG A 460 11.94 -26.24 28.07
CA ARG A 460 13.01 -25.87 28.99
C ARG A 460 13.03 -26.79 30.21
N LYS A 461 11.86 -27.13 30.76
CA LYS A 461 11.75 -28.09 31.87
C LYS A 461 12.25 -29.47 31.48
N GLU A 462 11.89 -29.96 30.28
CA GLU A 462 12.38 -31.25 29.77
C GLU A 462 13.90 -31.28 29.60
N GLN A 463 14.53 -30.16 29.22
CA GLN A 463 15.99 -30.06 29.11
C GLN A 463 16.67 -29.99 30.48
N ASP A 464 16.11 -29.22 31.40
CA ASP A 464 16.62 -29.08 32.77
C ASP A 464 16.51 -30.41 33.55
N GLU A 465 15.52 -31.27 33.25
CA GLU A 465 15.38 -32.63 33.82
C GLU A 465 16.35 -33.67 33.22
N GLN A 466 16.97 -33.37 32.07
CA GLN A 466 17.92 -34.27 31.37
C GLN A 466 19.39 -33.95 31.65
N THR A 467 19.69 -32.81 32.27
CA THR A 467 21.02 -32.38 32.75
C THR A 467 21.16 -32.58 34.25
#